data_AF-E5R571-F1
#
_entry.id   AF-E5R571-F1
#
_cell.length_a   1.000
_cell.length_b   1.000
_cell.length_c   1.000
_cell.angle_alpha   90.00
_cell.angle_beta   90.00
_cell.angle_gamma   90.00
#
_symmetry.space_group_name_H-M   'P 1'
#
loop_
_entity.id
_entity.type
_entity.pdbx_description
1 polymer ?
#
loop_
_entity_poly.entity_id
_entity_poly.type
_entity_poly.pdbx_seq_one_letter_code
_entity_poly.pdbx_strand_id
1 'polypeptide(L)'
;MNSSERNTKSANYPFYSFDVGTIPVGRGRTRNLYGIRNSHHQPQTRHNLTARQHTSSDKPSSDNHHGKQLVGSLLARDLPLLPRLQRQFPPRFRNEGLDEVSPSYLQAGRSGGLRPVVWFSRDALSVLPRWRSRLSGEGAGWPRGGCGASPVQVLCVDESDGLERRLGMNSQHGFGEFLITQVTMKLSLFSLVSLALSASASRLDLDFSLVGYAKDNPLGPTTGGASKDGKTITVTNVADFIQAVNNSEPTVVYAKGSFNFSSRVRIGSHKTLVGVGKHGASITGAGLNLFNATNIIVRNFHLTAIPDDAITIRNSTRIWIDHNEFSTGSFPALGPDAFDGQVDIIRASDWITLSWNFFHDHWKSSLVGNSDALRATDLGTLHITYHHNYWRNEGTRGPAARFGHQHIFNNLYEHFRYQAIHSRSDNQLLVEGNVFRGKSREALSTYGLVIPEDSPNTSPEGDYELDGFANLGARNDWGGAGVNITQVGNFTQVPYGYRLTPLEDVKKVVRRGAGVGKI
;
A
#
# COMPACT_ATOMS: atom_id res chain seq x y z
N MET A 1 6.51 -63.12 39.29
CA MET A 1 5.95 -62.40 38.13
C MET A 1 5.32 -61.14 38.69
N ASN A 2 5.73 -59.97 38.20
CA ASN A 2 5.78 -58.77 39.02
C ASN A 2 4.73 -57.71 38.63
N SER A 3 3.98 -57.28 39.65
CA SER A 3 3.68 -55.88 40.07
C SER A 3 3.65 -54.73 39.05
N SER A 4 2.86 -53.66 39.24
CA SER A 4 1.65 -53.40 40.05
C SER A 4 1.23 -51.93 39.85
N GLU A 5 -0.06 -51.66 39.67
CA GLU A 5 -0.79 -50.41 39.97
C GLU A 5 -0.28 -48.99 39.57
N ARG A 6 -1.30 -48.16 39.28
CA ARG A 6 -1.59 -46.82 39.87
C ARG A 6 -1.40 -45.55 39.02
N ASN A 7 -2.56 -44.92 38.76
CA ASN A 7 -2.89 -43.49 38.62
C ASN A 7 -2.03 -42.53 37.78
N THR A 8 -2.72 -41.87 36.85
CA THR A 8 -2.32 -40.59 36.25
C THR A 8 -2.48 -39.43 37.23
N LYS A 9 -1.48 -38.53 37.27
CA LYS A 9 -1.63 -37.12 37.64
C LYS A 9 -0.74 -36.27 36.73
N SER A 10 -1.26 -35.14 36.28
CA SER A 10 -0.47 -34.12 35.56
C SER A 10 0.49 -33.42 36.52
N ALA A 11 1.68 -33.07 36.02
CA ALA A 11 2.71 -32.32 36.73
C ALA A 11 2.94 -30.95 36.07
N ASN A 12 3.39 -29.98 36.87
CA ASN A 12 3.55 -28.59 36.45
C ASN A 12 4.85 -28.33 35.67
N TYR A 13 4.86 -27.23 34.91
CA TYR A 13 6.06 -26.66 34.31
C TYR A 13 7.08 -26.22 35.39
N PRO A 14 8.39 -26.39 35.16
CA PRO A 14 9.43 -25.92 36.09
C PRO A 14 9.67 -24.42 35.95
N PHE A 15 9.73 -23.72 37.09
CA PHE A 15 10.42 -22.44 37.18
C PHE A 15 11.93 -22.68 37.18
N TYR A 16 12.70 -21.83 36.52
CA TYR A 16 14.15 -21.73 36.71
C TYR A 16 14.48 -20.50 37.57
N SER A 17 15.20 -20.73 38.66
CA SER A 17 15.75 -19.68 39.53
C SER A 17 17.09 -19.16 39.01
N PHE A 18 17.33 -17.86 39.14
CA PHE A 18 18.64 -17.26 38.90
C PHE A 18 19.46 -17.26 40.19
N ASP A 19 20.52 -18.06 40.26
CA ASP A 19 21.54 -17.95 41.31
C ASP A 19 22.50 -16.79 41.01
N VAL A 20 22.76 -15.95 42.02
CA VAL A 20 23.66 -14.80 41.92
C VAL A 20 25.05 -15.19 42.43
N GLY A 21 25.90 -15.70 41.53
CA GLY A 21 27.28 -16.07 41.84
C GLY A 21 28.15 -14.87 42.20
N THR A 22 28.78 -14.89 43.37
CA THR A 22 29.74 -13.87 43.83
C THR A 22 31.16 -14.15 43.32
N ILE A 23 31.86 -13.10 42.89
CA ILE A 23 33.24 -13.19 42.36
C ILE A 23 34.23 -12.70 43.43
N PRO A 24 35.27 -13.48 43.79
CA PRO A 24 36.30 -13.04 44.74
C PRO A 24 37.36 -12.14 44.07
N VAL A 25 37.75 -11.06 44.75
CA VAL A 25 38.75 -10.09 44.24
C VAL A 25 40.10 -10.28 44.92
N GLY A 26 41.08 -10.83 44.19
CA GLY A 26 42.49 -10.96 44.61
C GLY A 26 43.31 -9.67 44.34
N ARG A 27 44.30 -9.37 45.20
CA ARG A 27 45.17 -8.18 45.12
C ARG A 27 46.51 -8.48 44.41
N GLY A 28 47.06 -7.57 43.60
CA GLY A 28 48.40 -7.80 43.00
C GLY A 28 49.09 -6.72 42.14
N ARG A 29 49.48 -5.56 42.71
CA ARG A 29 50.68 -4.73 42.39
C ARG A 29 51.18 -4.58 40.92
N THR A 30 50.91 -3.45 40.22
CA THR A 30 51.67 -2.15 40.16
C THR A 30 52.89 -2.01 39.21
N ARG A 31 52.78 -1.11 38.21
CA ARG A 31 53.72 -0.03 37.74
C ARG A 31 53.08 0.65 36.50
N ASN A 32 52.87 1.97 36.38
CA ASN A 32 53.76 3.15 36.31
C ASN A 32 54.65 3.19 35.05
N LEU A 33 54.75 4.26 34.24
CA LEU A 33 54.18 5.64 34.23
C LEU A 33 53.51 5.93 32.84
N TYR A 34 52.92 7.07 32.41
CA TYR A 34 52.87 8.51 32.80
C TYR A 34 51.37 9.00 32.88
N GLY A 35 50.87 10.25 32.79
CA GLY A 35 51.28 11.58 32.25
C GLY A 35 50.91 11.74 30.76
N ILE A 36 50.38 12.85 30.21
CA ILE A 36 50.21 14.29 30.59
C ILE A 36 48.70 14.66 30.36
N ARG A 37 47.91 15.17 31.34
CA ARG A 37 47.72 16.58 31.81
C ARG A 37 47.25 17.58 30.71
N ASN A 38 46.30 18.51 30.91
CA ASN A 38 45.46 18.85 32.08
C ASN A 38 44.23 19.74 31.72
N SER A 39 43.14 19.68 32.54
CA SER A 39 42.28 20.79 33.07
C SER A 39 41.81 21.98 32.18
N HIS A 40 40.59 22.54 32.24
CA HIS A 40 39.73 23.07 33.35
C HIS A 40 38.33 23.46 32.76
N HIS A 41 37.21 23.74 33.46
CA HIS A 41 36.75 23.51 34.84
C HIS A 41 35.19 23.47 34.92
N GLN A 42 34.63 23.31 36.13
CA GLN A 42 33.18 23.28 36.48
C GLN A 42 32.76 24.60 37.20
N PRO A 43 31.55 24.84 37.80
CA PRO A 43 30.49 23.89 38.23
C PRO A 43 28.99 24.25 38.06
N GLN A 44 28.18 23.18 38.07
CA GLN A 44 26.86 22.96 38.73
C GLN A 44 25.88 24.09 39.11
N THR A 45 24.58 23.78 38.91
CA THR A 45 23.60 23.73 40.02
C THR A 45 22.82 22.39 39.98
N ARG A 46 22.26 21.97 41.13
CA ARG A 46 21.31 20.85 41.29
C ARG A 46 20.17 21.31 42.19
N HIS A 47 18.95 20.82 41.93
CA HIS A 47 17.88 20.81 42.93
C HIS A 47 17.46 19.37 43.25
N ASN A 48 17.39 19.07 44.55
CA ASN A 48 16.80 17.84 45.05
C ASN A 48 15.30 18.07 45.32
N LEU A 49 14.46 17.08 45.01
CA LEU A 49 13.18 16.89 45.69
C LEU A 49 13.08 15.44 46.20
N THR A 50 12.51 15.29 47.39
CA THR A 50 12.60 14.06 48.19
C THR A 50 11.48 13.08 47.86
N ALA A 51 11.83 11.81 47.64
CA ALA A 51 10.87 10.72 47.67
C ALA A 51 10.36 10.47 49.10
N ARG A 52 9.07 10.16 49.25
CA ARG A 52 8.51 9.53 50.46
C ARG A 52 8.23 8.05 50.16
N GLN A 53 8.70 7.18 51.05
CA GLN A 53 8.21 5.81 51.13
C GLN A 53 6.85 5.79 51.84
N HIS A 54 5.97 4.88 51.44
CA HIS A 54 4.95 4.30 52.32
C HIS A 54 4.86 2.80 52.05
N THR A 55 4.47 2.05 53.09
CA THR A 55 4.62 0.60 53.19
C THR A 55 3.43 -0.19 52.63
N SER A 56 3.70 -1.45 52.28
CA SER A 56 2.74 -2.45 51.82
C SER A 56 1.76 -2.94 52.88
N SER A 57 0.58 -3.37 52.44
CA SER A 57 -0.24 -4.41 53.10
C SER A 57 -0.98 -5.25 52.05
N ASP A 58 -1.24 -6.52 52.36
CA ASP A 58 -1.74 -7.55 51.43
C ASP A 58 -3.26 -7.79 51.54
N LYS A 59 -3.93 -7.89 50.37
CA LYS A 59 -5.01 -8.88 50.04
C LYS A 59 -6.31 -8.88 50.90
N PRO A 60 -7.35 -9.69 50.56
CA PRO A 60 -7.55 -10.57 49.39
C PRO A 60 -8.79 -10.22 48.52
N SER A 61 -9.02 -11.06 47.52
CA SER A 61 -10.17 -11.10 46.60
C SER A 61 -11.41 -11.78 47.19
N SER A 62 -12.61 -11.44 46.69
CA SER A 62 -13.80 -12.31 46.75
C SER A 62 -14.71 -12.11 45.53
N ASP A 63 -15.11 -13.22 44.91
CA ASP A 63 -16.06 -13.27 43.78
C ASP A 63 -17.54 -13.17 44.21
N ASN A 64 -18.40 -13.14 43.18
CA ASN A 64 -19.78 -13.65 43.12
C ASN A 64 -21.00 -12.76 43.47
N HIS A 65 -21.66 -12.37 42.36
CA HIS A 65 -23.06 -12.69 42.01
C HIS A 65 -24.26 -11.93 42.64
N HIS A 66 -25.19 -11.60 41.74
CA HIS A 66 -26.65 -11.38 41.93
C HIS A 66 -27.08 -10.32 42.98
N GLY A 67 -27.77 -9.22 42.67
CA GLY A 67 -28.79 -9.00 41.65
C GLY A 67 -29.96 -8.18 42.25
N LYS A 68 -30.82 -7.64 41.37
CA LYS A 68 -32.09 -6.93 41.65
C LYS A 68 -32.05 -5.52 42.26
N GLN A 69 -32.50 -4.59 41.42
CA GLN A 69 -33.24 -3.34 41.67
C GLN A 69 -33.86 -3.14 43.07
N LEU A 70 -33.78 -1.90 43.56
CA LEU A 70 -34.93 -1.16 44.11
C LEU A 70 -34.74 0.35 43.90
N VAL A 71 -35.78 1.16 44.19
CA VAL A 71 -36.00 2.47 43.54
C VAL A 71 -36.01 3.65 44.53
N GLY A 72 -35.30 4.72 44.17
CA GLY A 72 -35.49 6.08 44.69
C GLY A 72 -34.87 6.37 46.07
N SER A 73 -34.76 7.63 46.51
CA SER A 73 -34.85 8.92 45.78
C SER A 73 -34.33 10.06 46.68
N LEU A 74 -34.00 11.23 46.11
CA LEU A 74 -33.72 12.52 46.80
C LEU A 74 -32.52 12.49 47.79
N LEU A 75 -31.48 13.30 47.58
CA LEU A 75 -31.50 14.73 47.89
C LEU A 75 -30.38 15.48 47.15
N ALA A 76 -30.65 16.72 46.72
CA ALA A 76 -29.65 17.61 46.12
C ALA A 76 -29.03 18.55 47.16
N ARG A 77 -27.75 18.90 46.98
CA ARG A 77 -27.10 20.12 47.51
C ARG A 77 -26.06 20.63 46.52
N ASP A 78 -25.99 21.95 46.42
CA ASP A 78 -25.27 22.70 45.37
C ASP A 78 -23.78 22.97 45.68
N LEU A 79 -23.14 23.65 44.72
CA LEU A 79 -21.90 24.48 44.74
C LEU A 79 -20.81 24.00 43.76
N PRO A 80 -20.03 24.92 43.14
CA PRO A 80 -20.55 25.96 42.24
C PRO A 80 -19.80 26.02 40.89
N LEU A 81 -20.32 26.82 39.95
CA LEU A 81 -19.76 26.99 38.60
C LEU A 81 -18.46 27.84 38.59
N LEU A 82 -17.57 27.54 37.63
CA LEU A 82 -16.53 28.46 37.15
C LEU A 82 -16.68 28.69 35.62
N PRO A 83 -16.37 29.88 35.07
CA PRO A 83 -16.82 30.26 33.73
C PRO A 83 -15.91 29.74 32.61
N ARG A 84 -16.50 29.29 31.49
CA ARG A 84 -15.78 29.03 30.24
C ARG A 84 -15.54 30.35 29.48
N LEU A 85 -14.31 30.59 29.05
CA LEU A 85 -13.96 31.66 28.12
C LEU A 85 -14.43 31.33 26.69
N GLN A 86 -15.53 31.94 26.24
CA GLN A 86 -15.82 32.03 24.80
C GLN A 86 -15.02 33.18 24.19
N ARG A 87 -14.25 32.90 23.13
CA ARG A 87 -13.76 33.93 22.21
C ARG A 87 -14.65 33.98 20.97
N GLN A 88 -14.94 35.20 20.51
CA GLN A 88 -15.81 35.47 19.37
C GLN A 88 -15.03 35.32 18.05
N PHE A 89 -15.72 34.84 17.01
CA PHE A 89 -15.29 34.99 15.61
C PHE A 89 -16.22 35.99 14.89
N PRO A 90 -15.71 36.81 13.95
CA PRO A 90 -16.52 37.77 13.20
C PRO A 90 -17.30 37.12 12.03
N PRO A 91 -18.48 37.64 11.64
CA PRO A 91 -19.34 37.00 10.63
C PRO A 91 -19.28 37.65 9.22
N ARG A 92 -19.46 36.81 8.18
CA ARG A 92 -20.05 37.03 6.82
C ARG A 92 -19.64 35.83 5.94
N PHE A 93 -20.38 35.36 4.94
CA PHE A 93 -21.52 35.93 4.21
C PHE A 93 -22.78 35.05 4.27
N ARG A 94 -23.95 35.63 3.89
CA ARG A 94 -25.15 34.88 3.50
C ARG A 94 -25.07 34.47 2.02
N ASN A 95 -25.79 33.40 1.68
CA ASN A 95 -26.73 33.42 0.56
C ASN A 95 -27.99 32.65 0.99
N GLU A 96 -29.13 32.90 0.34
CA GLU A 96 -30.47 32.51 0.81
C GLU A 96 -31.21 31.64 -0.21
N GLY A 97 -32.10 30.77 0.29
CA GLY A 97 -33.07 30.01 -0.52
C GLY A 97 -32.54 28.69 -1.13
N LEU A 98 -33.36 27.65 -1.32
CA LEU A 98 -34.78 27.50 -0.97
C LEU A 98 -35.08 26.08 -0.45
N ASP A 99 -35.69 26.06 0.74
CA ASP A 99 -36.81 25.25 1.23
C ASP A 99 -36.93 23.73 1.00
N GLU A 100 -37.46 23.11 2.05
CA GLU A 100 -37.83 21.71 2.23
C GLU A 100 -38.98 21.26 1.32
N VAL A 101 -39.09 19.94 1.07
CA VAL A 101 -40.25 19.15 1.54
C VAL A 101 -39.79 17.71 1.82
N SER A 102 -40.17 17.17 2.99
CA SER A 102 -40.22 15.72 3.25
C SER A 102 -41.67 15.27 3.43
N PRO A 103 -42.04 14.07 2.98
CA PRO A 103 -43.11 13.32 3.64
C PRO A 103 -42.72 11.86 3.90
N SER A 104 -43.30 11.29 4.96
CA SER A 104 -43.02 9.95 5.46
C SER A 104 -44.29 9.08 5.54
N TYR A 105 -44.13 7.78 5.27
CA TYR A 105 -45.07 6.67 5.53
C TYR A 105 -46.57 6.81 5.15
N LEU A 106 -47.06 5.97 4.21
CA LEU A 106 -47.92 4.82 4.57
C LEU A 106 -48.37 3.93 3.38
N GLN A 107 -48.75 2.69 3.75
CA GLN A 107 -49.54 1.67 3.03
C GLN A 107 -49.01 1.03 1.73
N ALA A 108 -49.51 -0.19 1.49
CA ALA A 108 -49.12 -1.08 0.40
C ALA A 108 -50.28 -1.29 -0.59
N GLY A 109 -49.99 -1.27 -1.89
CA GLY A 109 -50.95 -1.46 -2.98
C GLY A 109 -50.39 -2.37 -4.08
N ARG A 110 -51.25 -3.16 -4.72
CA ARG A 110 -50.89 -4.28 -5.60
C ARG A 110 -50.23 -3.88 -6.93
N SER A 111 -49.45 -4.83 -7.46
CA SER A 111 -49.28 -5.16 -8.89
C SER A 111 -48.78 -4.07 -9.87
N GLY A 112 -47.49 -4.14 -10.20
CA GLY A 112 -46.89 -3.54 -11.40
C GLY A 112 -45.55 -4.20 -11.70
N GLY A 113 -45.45 -4.95 -12.81
CA GLY A 113 -44.24 -5.70 -13.15
C GLY A 113 -43.22 -4.84 -13.90
N LEU A 114 -42.02 -4.67 -13.34
CA LEU A 114 -40.89 -4.01 -14.01
C LEU A 114 -39.74 -5.00 -14.24
N ARG A 115 -39.17 -4.99 -15.44
CA ARG A 115 -37.97 -5.76 -15.79
C ARG A 115 -36.72 -4.89 -15.55
N PRO A 116 -35.61 -5.42 -15.03
CA PRO A 116 -34.37 -4.68 -14.93
C PRO A 116 -33.78 -4.40 -16.34
N VAL A 117 -33.41 -3.14 -16.60
CA VAL A 117 -32.62 -2.77 -17.79
C VAL A 117 -31.15 -2.86 -17.41
N VAL A 118 -30.43 -3.80 -18.00
CA VAL A 118 -28.98 -3.96 -17.84
C VAL A 118 -28.27 -3.29 -19.01
N TRP A 119 -27.40 -2.33 -18.73
CA TRP A 119 -26.52 -1.72 -19.73
C TRP A 119 -25.26 -2.56 -19.90
N PHE A 120 -24.96 -2.93 -21.15
CA PHE A 120 -23.66 -3.49 -21.55
C PHE A 120 -23.04 -2.57 -22.61
N SER A 121 -21.84 -2.06 -22.35
CA SER A 121 -21.02 -1.43 -23.39
C SER A 121 -20.40 -2.49 -24.29
N ARG A 122 -20.59 -2.37 -25.60
CA ARG A 122 -19.72 -3.04 -26.56
C ARG A 122 -18.34 -2.39 -26.48
N ASP A 123 -17.29 -3.18 -26.30
CA ASP A 123 -16.26 -3.30 -27.34
C ASP A 123 -15.44 -4.59 -27.18
N ALA A 124 -14.73 -4.98 -28.23
CA ALA A 124 -14.62 -6.39 -28.60
C ALA A 124 -13.25 -7.05 -28.38
N LEU A 125 -13.31 -8.37 -28.21
CA LEU A 125 -12.17 -9.28 -28.24
C LEU A 125 -11.51 -9.35 -29.63
N SER A 126 -10.21 -9.09 -29.66
CA SER A 126 -9.24 -9.90 -30.42
C SER A 126 -8.13 -10.29 -29.42
N VAL A 127 -7.49 -11.47 -29.47
CA VAL A 127 -6.92 -12.19 -30.61
C VAL A 127 -7.14 -13.72 -30.48
N LEU A 128 -7.22 -14.41 -31.63
CA LEU A 128 -7.30 -15.88 -31.79
C LEU A 128 -5.88 -16.49 -31.97
N PRO A 129 -5.60 -17.78 -31.68
CA PRO A 129 -6.28 -18.87 -32.41
C PRO A 129 -6.42 -20.28 -31.78
N ARG A 130 -7.39 -21.02 -32.34
CA ARG A 130 -7.47 -22.51 -32.51
C ARG A 130 -7.41 -23.41 -31.27
N TRP A 131 -8.46 -24.21 -31.11
CA TRP A 131 -8.42 -25.64 -31.50
C TRP A 131 -9.80 -26.07 -32.06
N ARG A 132 -9.83 -27.09 -32.94
CA ARG A 132 -11.06 -27.75 -33.42
C ARG A 132 -11.13 -29.15 -32.81
N SER A 133 -12.31 -29.60 -32.39
CA SER A 133 -13.07 -30.67 -33.10
C SER A 133 -14.18 -31.27 -32.22
N ARG A 134 -15.17 -31.90 -32.88
CA ARG A 134 -16.19 -32.81 -32.33
C ARG A 134 -17.24 -32.15 -31.40
N LEU A 135 -18.52 -32.56 -31.41
CA LEU A 135 -19.21 -33.60 -32.20
C LEU A 135 -20.67 -33.16 -32.50
N SER A 136 -21.36 -33.93 -33.34
CA SER A 136 -22.72 -33.68 -33.83
C SER A 136 -23.81 -34.41 -33.04
N GLY A 137 -25.00 -33.83 -32.99
CA GLY A 137 -26.28 -34.39 -32.50
C GLY A 137 -27.31 -33.25 -32.48
N GLU A 138 -28.24 -33.16 -33.44
CA GLU A 138 -29.51 -33.91 -33.53
C GLU A 138 -30.50 -33.58 -32.39
N GLY A 139 -31.67 -33.04 -32.76
CA GLY A 139 -32.73 -32.61 -31.83
C GLY A 139 -33.78 -31.75 -32.53
N ALA A 140 -34.94 -32.33 -32.87
CA ALA A 140 -35.96 -31.72 -33.72
C ALA A 140 -36.83 -30.64 -33.05
N GLY A 141 -37.50 -29.78 -33.84
CA GLY A 141 -38.60 -28.94 -33.35
C GLY A 141 -38.91 -27.67 -34.18
N TRP A 142 -39.78 -27.77 -35.18
CA TRP A 142 -40.52 -26.61 -35.74
C TRP A 142 -41.97 -26.62 -35.20
N PRO A 143 -42.62 -25.46 -35.10
CA PRO A 143 -43.57 -25.09 -36.17
C PRO A 143 -43.41 -23.64 -36.68
N ARG A 144 -44.13 -23.29 -37.76
CA ARG A 144 -44.00 -22.01 -38.49
C ARG A 144 -45.07 -20.98 -38.11
N GLY A 145 -44.69 -19.70 -38.17
CA GLY A 145 -45.57 -18.54 -38.26
C GLY A 145 -44.80 -17.23 -38.00
N GLY A 146 -44.99 -16.13 -38.73
CA GLY A 146 -45.80 -15.95 -39.94
C GLY A 146 -45.97 -14.48 -40.31
N CYS A 147 -45.10 -13.96 -41.20
CA CYS A 147 -45.18 -12.67 -41.91
C CYS A 147 -45.40 -11.37 -41.09
N GLY A 148 -44.41 -10.47 -41.10
CA GLY A 148 -44.52 -9.07 -40.64
C GLY A 148 -43.45 -8.21 -41.30
N ALA A 149 -43.82 -7.07 -41.88
CA ALA A 149 -43.03 -6.42 -42.94
C ALA A 149 -41.99 -5.38 -42.48
N SER A 150 -40.87 -5.37 -43.21
CA SER A 150 -40.03 -4.22 -43.56
C SER A 150 -39.17 -3.51 -42.48
N PRO A 151 -38.06 -2.84 -42.88
CA PRO A 151 -36.98 -2.49 -41.97
C PRO A 151 -36.98 -1.02 -41.49
N VAL A 152 -36.29 -0.79 -40.38
CA VAL A 152 -35.88 0.55 -39.93
C VAL A 152 -34.70 1.04 -40.78
N GLN A 153 -34.84 2.20 -41.42
CA GLN A 153 -33.71 3.01 -41.84
C GLN A 153 -33.28 3.93 -40.70
N VAL A 154 -31.99 3.97 -40.40
CA VAL A 154 -31.33 5.09 -39.72
C VAL A 154 -30.19 5.55 -40.63
N LEU A 155 -30.05 6.86 -40.80
CA LEU A 155 -28.97 7.43 -41.61
C LEU A 155 -27.63 7.25 -40.89
N CYS A 156 -26.64 6.74 -41.61
CA CYS A 156 -25.26 7.17 -41.44
C CYS A 156 -24.91 8.02 -42.66
N VAL A 157 -24.41 9.24 -42.43
CA VAL A 157 -23.75 10.04 -43.46
C VAL A 157 -22.27 9.69 -43.39
N ASP A 158 -21.68 9.36 -44.54
CA ASP A 158 -20.25 9.08 -44.67
C ASP A 158 -19.72 9.89 -45.86
N GLU A 159 -19.04 11.00 -45.57
CA GLU A 159 -18.30 11.81 -46.52
C GLU A 159 -16.81 11.38 -46.43
N SER A 160 -16.07 11.18 -47.51
CA SER A 160 -16.40 11.36 -48.94
C SER A 160 -15.36 10.62 -49.79
N ASP A 161 -15.73 10.23 -51.02
CA ASP A 161 -14.76 9.92 -52.07
C ASP A 161 -15.33 10.33 -53.43
N GLY A 162 -14.70 11.31 -54.08
CA GLY A 162 -15.31 12.07 -55.18
C GLY A 162 -14.94 11.54 -56.56
N LEU A 163 -15.95 11.17 -57.38
CA LEU A 163 -15.75 10.74 -58.76
C LEU A 163 -16.75 11.36 -59.76
N GLU A 164 -16.75 12.68 -59.89
CA GLU A 164 -17.52 13.33 -60.95
C GLU A 164 -16.85 13.24 -62.32
N ARG A 165 -17.63 12.86 -63.34
CA ARG A 165 -17.25 12.98 -64.74
C ARG A 165 -18.49 13.13 -65.62
N ARG A 166 -18.88 14.36 -66.00
CA ARG A 166 -19.24 14.75 -67.40
C ARG A 166 -19.80 16.18 -67.55
N LEU A 167 -19.19 16.90 -68.50
CA LEU A 167 -19.84 17.73 -69.54
C LEU A 167 -20.67 18.97 -69.12
N GLY A 168 -20.02 20.14 -69.22
CA GLY A 168 -20.65 21.39 -69.65
C GLY A 168 -19.87 21.96 -70.84
N MET A 169 -20.55 22.33 -71.93
CA MET A 169 -19.91 22.88 -73.14
C MET A 169 -19.80 24.40 -73.07
N ASN A 170 -18.67 24.96 -73.50
CA ASN A 170 -18.68 26.10 -74.42
C ASN A 170 -17.33 26.25 -75.14
N SER A 171 -17.37 26.87 -76.31
CA SER A 171 -16.23 27.07 -77.20
C SER A 171 -15.96 28.56 -77.42
N GLN A 172 -14.70 28.92 -77.72
CA GLN A 172 -14.32 29.60 -78.98
C GLN A 172 -12.86 30.10 -78.97
N HIS A 173 -12.21 29.97 -80.14
CA HIS A 173 -11.01 30.67 -80.65
C HIS A 173 -9.70 30.67 -79.81
N GLY A 174 -8.51 30.75 -80.40
CA GLY A 174 -8.14 30.88 -81.82
C GLY A 174 -6.69 30.42 -82.12
N PHE A 175 -6.23 30.63 -83.35
CA PHE A 175 -4.89 30.22 -83.82
C PHE A 175 -3.75 31.11 -83.30
N GLY A 176 -2.53 30.55 -83.26
CA GLY A 176 -1.30 31.32 -83.04
C GLY A 176 -0.05 30.46 -82.98
N GLU A 177 0.62 30.23 -84.11
CA GLU A 177 2.03 29.83 -84.12
C GLU A 177 2.91 31.04 -83.79
N PHE A 178 4.00 30.86 -83.04
CA PHE A 178 5.23 31.64 -83.29
C PHE A 178 6.47 30.92 -82.74
N LEU A 179 7.63 31.17 -83.38
CA LEU A 179 8.89 30.49 -83.07
C LEU A 179 9.68 31.17 -81.93
N ILE A 180 10.39 30.32 -81.18
CA ILE A 180 11.75 30.52 -80.60
C ILE A 180 12.08 31.92 -80.07
N THR A 181 12.25 32.01 -78.74
CA THR A 181 13.30 32.86 -78.14
C THR A 181 13.84 32.18 -76.89
N GLN A 182 15.16 32.11 -76.70
CA GLN A 182 15.77 31.53 -75.50
C GLN A 182 15.92 32.57 -74.39
N VAL A 183 15.46 32.26 -73.17
CA VAL A 183 16.07 32.73 -71.93
C VAL A 183 16.07 31.59 -70.91
N THR A 184 17.17 31.45 -70.17
CA THR A 184 17.40 30.37 -69.19
C THR A 184 16.38 30.34 -68.05
N MET A 185 15.69 29.21 -67.85
CA MET A 185 15.12 28.84 -66.54
C MET A 185 16.11 27.97 -65.77
N LYS A 186 16.39 28.33 -64.51
CA LYS A 186 17.17 27.49 -63.59
C LYS A 186 16.35 26.27 -63.20
N LEU A 187 16.88 25.07 -63.38
CA LEU A 187 16.37 23.89 -62.68
C LEU A 187 16.62 24.07 -61.19
N SER A 188 15.58 24.44 -60.43
CA SER A 188 15.62 24.36 -58.98
C SER A 188 15.56 22.89 -58.59
N LEU A 189 16.70 22.31 -58.22
CA LEU A 189 16.73 21.01 -57.54
C LEU A 189 16.05 21.18 -56.19
N PHE A 190 14.75 20.87 -56.13
CA PHE A 190 14.07 20.56 -54.88
C PHE A 190 14.65 19.25 -54.35
N SER A 191 15.74 19.39 -53.58
CA SER A 191 16.32 18.29 -52.82
C SER A 191 15.29 17.83 -51.79
N LEU A 192 14.56 16.77 -52.12
CA LEU A 192 13.72 16.03 -51.19
C LEU A 192 14.65 15.32 -50.19
N VAL A 193 15.13 16.08 -49.22
CA VAL A 193 15.74 15.57 -48.00
C VAL A 193 14.61 14.93 -47.19
N SER A 194 14.27 13.70 -47.56
CA SER A 194 13.42 12.80 -46.79
C SER A 194 14.13 12.50 -45.48
N LEU A 195 14.01 13.41 -44.52
CA LEU A 195 14.57 13.30 -43.20
C LEU A 195 13.80 12.23 -42.44
N ALA A 196 14.17 10.98 -42.69
CA ALA A 196 13.62 9.82 -42.02
C ALA A 196 14.01 9.92 -40.54
N LEU A 197 13.14 10.52 -39.73
CA LEU A 197 13.17 10.37 -38.30
C LEU A 197 12.85 8.91 -37.99
N SER A 198 13.89 8.09 -38.03
CA SER A 198 13.99 6.85 -37.26
C SER A 198 13.86 7.26 -35.79
N ALA A 199 12.62 7.41 -35.35
CA ALA A 199 12.27 7.58 -33.95
C ALA A 199 12.64 6.27 -33.26
N SER A 200 13.91 6.19 -32.84
CA SER A 200 14.43 5.14 -31.99
C SER A 200 13.61 5.14 -30.71
N ALA A 201 12.54 4.35 -30.71
CA ALA A 201 11.65 4.19 -29.59
C ALA A 201 12.49 3.61 -28.45
N SER A 202 12.96 4.52 -27.58
CA SER A 202 13.82 4.19 -26.47
C SER A 202 13.08 3.14 -25.64
N ARG A 203 13.63 1.92 -25.63
CA ARG A 203 13.21 0.92 -24.67
C ARG A 203 13.50 1.53 -23.32
N LEU A 204 12.45 1.96 -22.62
CA LEU A 204 12.51 2.28 -21.21
C LEU A 204 12.97 1.00 -20.52
N ASP A 205 14.26 0.92 -20.30
CA ASP A 205 14.89 -0.13 -19.52
C ASP A 205 14.43 0.05 -18.07
N LEU A 206 14.07 -1.05 -17.41
CA LEU A 206 13.52 -1.00 -16.06
C LEU A 206 14.58 -1.43 -15.07
N ASP A 207 14.95 -0.50 -14.19
CA ASP A 207 15.82 -0.79 -13.06
C ASP A 207 15.00 -1.42 -11.93
N PHE A 208 15.19 -2.72 -11.74
CA PHE A 208 14.62 -3.52 -10.66
C PHE A 208 15.62 -3.79 -9.53
N SER A 209 16.73 -3.05 -9.47
CA SER A 209 17.64 -3.10 -8.33
C SER A 209 16.97 -2.56 -7.07
N LEU A 210 17.38 -3.10 -5.92
CA LEU A 210 16.98 -2.58 -4.61
C LEU A 210 17.54 -1.17 -4.42
N VAL A 211 16.64 -0.18 -4.31
CA VAL A 211 16.96 1.23 -3.97
C VAL A 211 16.33 1.58 -2.61
N GLY A 212 16.87 2.58 -1.92
CA GLY A 212 16.28 3.12 -0.70
C GLY A 212 16.80 2.53 0.60
N TYR A 213 16.04 2.68 1.68
CA TYR A 213 16.50 2.40 3.05
C TYR A 213 16.89 0.93 3.31
N ALA A 214 16.40 -0.06 2.56
CA ALA A 214 16.94 -1.43 2.67
C ALA A 214 18.26 -1.64 1.92
N LYS A 215 18.59 -0.79 0.93
CA LYS A 215 19.88 -0.79 0.21
C LYS A 215 20.98 -0.19 1.10
N ASP A 216 20.78 1.07 1.47
CA ASP A 216 21.80 1.95 2.05
C ASP A 216 21.39 2.29 3.50
N ASN A 217 21.97 1.59 4.47
CA ASN A 217 21.65 1.71 5.89
C ASN A 217 22.87 1.40 6.78
N PRO A 218 22.90 1.86 8.06
CA PRO A 218 24.06 1.69 8.94
C PRO A 218 24.27 0.25 9.46
N LEU A 219 23.38 -0.69 9.16
CA LEU A 219 23.41 -2.07 9.69
C LEU A 219 23.95 -3.12 8.69
N GLY A 220 24.31 -2.70 7.47
CA GLY A 220 24.83 -3.56 6.39
C GLY A 220 23.85 -3.81 5.24
N PRO A 221 24.23 -4.58 4.21
CA PRO A 221 23.40 -4.77 3.02
C PRO A 221 22.20 -5.69 3.26
N THR A 222 21.10 -5.46 2.54
CA THR A 222 20.00 -6.44 2.41
C THR A 222 20.32 -7.43 1.27
N THR A 223 20.85 -8.60 1.62
CA THR A 223 21.13 -9.73 0.72
C THR A 223 20.15 -10.90 0.86
N GLY A 224 19.28 -10.86 1.87
CA GLY A 224 18.35 -11.95 2.17
C GLY A 224 19.06 -13.24 2.55
N GLY A 225 18.77 -14.33 1.83
CA GLY A 225 19.42 -15.63 1.99
C GLY A 225 20.67 -15.85 1.13
N ALA A 226 21.06 -14.88 0.29
CA ALA A 226 22.26 -15.01 -0.53
C ALA A 226 23.53 -14.94 0.32
N SER A 227 24.31 -16.03 0.29
CA SER A 227 25.61 -16.20 0.96
C SER A 227 26.46 -17.21 0.20
N LYS A 228 27.79 -17.21 0.42
CA LYS A 228 28.71 -18.23 -0.14
C LYS A 228 28.35 -19.63 0.35
N ASP A 229 27.96 -19.73 1.62
CA ASP A 229 27.57 -20.95 2.32
C ASP A 229 26.03 -21.09 2.40
N GLY A 230 25.31 -20.30 1.58
CA GLY A 230 23.85 -20.20 1.61
C GLY A 230 23.16 -21.38 0.92
N LYS A 231 22.08 -21.88 1.51
CA LYS A 231 21.28 -22.97 0.95
C LYS A 231 20.34 -22.43 -0.12
N THR A 232 20.14 -23.17 -1.20
CA THR A 232 19.08 -22.91 -2.18
C THR A 232 18.14 -24.10 -2.21
N ILE A 233 16.85 -23.85 -1.95
CA ILE A 233 15.82 -24.88 -1.78
C ILE A 233 14.61 -24.52 -2.64
N THR A 234 14.03 -25.49 -3.34
CA THR A 234 12.72 -25.34 -3.98
C THR A 234 11.67 -26.04 -3.13
N VAL A 235 10.57 -25.36 -2.81
CA VAL A 235 9.46 -25.88 -1.98
C VAL A 235 8.16 -25.89 -2.79
N THR A 236 7.37 -26.95 -2.63
CA THR A 236 6.11 -27.17 -3.38
C THR A 236 4.91 -27.45 -2.48
N ASN A 237 5.10 -27.47 -1.16
CA ASN A 237 4.05 -27.67 -0.16
C ASN A 237 4.33 -26.83 1.10
N VAL A 238 3.30 -26.73 1.95
CA VAL A 238 3.30 -25.88 3.16
C VAL A 238 4.32 -26.33 4.21
N ALA A 239 4.55 -27.63 4.39
CA ALA A 239 5.48 -28.13 5.42
C ALA A 239 6.93 -27.75 5.08
N ASP A 240 7.36 -28.03 3.84
CA ASP A 240 8.71 -27.70 3.37
C ASP A 240 8.95 -26.18 3.38
N PHE A 241 7.93 -25.39 3.00
CA PHE A 241 7.99 -23.93 3.07
C PHE A 241 8.27 -23.45 4.50
N ILE A 242 7.45 -23.89 5.48
CA ILE A 242 7.59 -23.49 6.88
C ILE A 242 8.95 -23.92 7.45
N GLN A 243 9.41 -25.14 7.14
CA GLN A 243 10.70 -25.64 7.58
C GLN A 243 11.88 -24.80 7.03
N ALA A 244 11.81 -24.43 5.74
CA ALA A 244 12.86 -23.64 5.08
C ALA A 244 12.96 -22.20 5.61
N VAL A 245 11.86 -21.59 6.07
CA VAL A 245 11.82 -20.17 6.46
C VAL A 245 11.90 -19.88 7.96
N ASN A 246 11.46 -20.79 8.84
CA ASN A 246 11.33 -20.54 10.29
C ASN A 246 12.66 -20.69 11.08
N ASN A 247 13.79 -20.36 10.46
CA ASN A 247 15.15 -20.50 11.00
C ASN A 247 16.01 -19.27 10.60
N SER A 248 17.26 -19.20 11.06
CA SER A 248 18.19 -18.10 10.72
C SER A 248 19.35 -18.49 9.77
N GLU A 249 19.34 -19.69 9.17
CA GLU A 249 20.36 -20.08 8.18
C GLU A 249 20.17 -19.32 6.86
N PRO A 250 21.21 -18.70 6.26
CA PRO A 250 21.09 -18.05 4.95
C PRO A 250 20.51 -18.98 3.88
N THR A 251 19.27 -18.72 3.47
CA THR A 251 18.51 -19.62 2.59
C THR A 251 17.70 -18.87 1.52
N VAL A 252 17.94 -19.21 0.26
CA VAL A 252 17.09 -18.84 -0.89
C VAL A 252 16.01 -19.91 -1.07
N VAL A 253 14.75 -19.51 -0.95
CA VAL A 253 13.56 -20.38 -0.99
C VAL A 253 12.75 -20.06 -2.24
N TYR A 254 12.86 -20.93 -3.24
CA TYR A 254 12.05 -20.90 -4.46
C TYR A 254 10.71 -21.59 -4.19
N ALA A 255 9.66 -20.81 -3.98
CA ALA A 255 8.31 -21.31 -3.75
C ALA A 255 7.60 -21.57 -5.09
N LYS A 256 7.13 -22.80 -5.32
CA LYS A 256 6.47 -23.19 -6.58
C LYS A 256 5.08 -23.78 -6.33
N GLY A 257 4.05 -23.03 -6.68
CA GLY A 257 2.64 -23.42 -6.53
C GLY A 257 1.87 -22.52 -5.57
N SER A 258 0.88 -23.09 -4.88
CA SER A 258 0.00 -22.38 -3.95
C SER A 258 0.16 -22.92 -2.53
N PHE A 259 0.21 -22.02 -1.55
CA PHE A 259 0.49 -22.29 -0.15
C PHE A 259 -0.66 -21.72 0.69
N ASN A 260 -1.59 -22.59 1.10
CA ASN A 260 -2.69 -22.22 1.98
C ASN A 260 -2.27 -22.47 3.43
N PHE A 261 -2.05 -21.39 4.20
CA PHE A 261 -1.55 -21.45 5.57
C PHE A 261 -2.70 -21.37 6.59
N SER A 262 -2.64 -22.21 7.63
CA SER A 262 -3.63 -22.24 8.71
C SER A 262 -3.31 -21.31 9.89
N SER A 263 -2.13 -20.67 9.90
CA SER A 263 -1.72 -19.63 10.86
C SER A 263 -0.54 -18.82 10.30
N ARG A 264 -0.31 -17.61 10.83
CA ARG A 264 0.75 -16.69 10.33
C ARG A 264 2.13 -17.38 10.33
N VAL A 265 2.79 -17.46 9.18
CA VAL A 265 4.07 -18.18 9.04
C VAL A 265 5.23 -17.28 9.47
N ARG A 266 5.98 -17.69 10.51
CA ARG A 266 7.19 -16.97 10.95
C ARG A 266 8.32 -17.11 9.92
N ILE A 267 8.82 -15.97 9.46
CA ILE A 267 10.05 -15.87 8.66
C ILE A 267 11.20 -15.44 9.58
N GLY A 268 12.26 -16.25 9.65
CA GLY A 268 13.48 -15.92 10.38
C GLY A 268 14.48 -15.10 9.55
N SER A 269 15.62 -14.76 10.15
CA SER A 269 16.65 -13.94 9.49
C SER A 269 17.31 -14.64 8.30
N HIS A 270 17.93 -13.83 7.43
CA HIS A 270 18.71 -14.28 6.27
C HIS A 270 17.91 -15.17 5.32
N LYS A 271 16.83 -14.62 4.75
CA LYS A 271 15.92 -15.33 3.85
C LYS A 271 15.67 -14.57 2.55
N THR A 272 15.67 -15.28 1.44
CA THR A 272 15.18 -14.77 0.14
C THR A 272 14.05 -15.67 -0.32
N LEU A 273 12.81 -15.25 -0.16
CA LEU A 273 11.63 -15.95 -0.66
C LEU A 273 11.33 -15.45 -2.07
N VAL A 274 11.20 -16.37 -3.04
CA VAL A 274 10.89 -16.05 -4.43
C VAL A 274 9.83 -16.99 -4.98
N GLY A 275 8.68 -16.47 -5.40
CA GLY A 275 7.70 -17.23 -6.17
C GLY A 275 8.23 -17.60 -7.56
N VAL A 276 8.01 -18.83 -8.03
CA VAL A 276 8.69 -19.38 -9.21
C VAL A 276 7.99 -19.03 -10.53
N GLY A 277 8.65 -18.21 -11.34
CA GLY A 277 8.31 -17.96 -12.74
C GLY A 277 7.28 -16.83 -12.96
N LYS A 278 6.77 -16.71 -14.19
CA LYS A 278 5.93 -15.58 -14.64
C LYS A 278 4.54 -15.44 -13.96
N HIS A 279 4.18 -16.39 -13.10
CA HIS A 279 2.95 -16.41 -12.32
C HIS A 279 3.22 -16.47 -10.80
N GLY A 280 4.49 -16.37 -10.40
CA GLY A 280 4.88 -16.37 -9.00
C GLY A 280 4.49 -17.64 -8.23
N ALA A 281 4.21 -17.44 -6.95
CA ALA A 281 3.54 -18.41 -6.09
C ALA A 281 2.39 -17.72 -5.35
N SER A 282 1.36 -18.46 -5.00
CA SER A 282 0.19 -17.92 -4.27
C SER A 282 0.28 -18.25 -2.79
N ILE A 283 -0.01 -17.28 -1.92
CA ILE A 283 -0.21 -17.45 -0.48
C ILE A 283 -1.66 -17.09 -0.15
N THR A 284 -2.33 -17.97 0.60
CA THR A 284 -3.72 -17.77 1.07
C THR A 284 -3.88 -18.26 2.51
N GLY A 285 -5.00 -17.93 3.16
CA GLY A 285 -5.38 -18.45 4.48
C GLY A 285 -4.74 -17.71 5.67
N ALA A 286 -3.43 -17.47 5.65
CA ALA A 286 -2.72 -16.67 6.63
C ALA A 286 -1.45 -16.02 6.03
N GLY A 287 -1.00 -14.90 6.59
CA GLY A 287 0.13 -14.13 6.07
C GLY A 287 1.50 -14.50 6.63
N LEU A 288 2.50 -13.69 6.27
CA LEU A 288 3.89 -13.85 6.70
C LEU A 288 4.22 -12.95 7.90
N ASN A 289 4.97 -13.46 8.88
CA ASN A 289 5.32 -12.77 10.11
C ASN A 289 6.85 -12.66 10.26
N LEU A 290 7.40 -11.51 9.87
CA LEU A 290 8.82 -11.18 9.95
C LEU A 290 9.09 -10.53 11.32
N PHE A 291 9.14 -11.37 12.36
CA PHE A 291 9.25 -10.93 13.76
C PHE A 291 10.62 -11.20 14.38
N ASN A 292 11.24 -10.15 14.94
CA ASN A 292 12.56 -10.17 15.58
C ASN A 292 13.63 -10.79 14.66
N ALA A 293 13.66 -10.32 13.41
CA ALA A 293 14.43 -10.90 12.32
C ALA A 293 15.11 -9.81 11.47
N THR A 294 16.06 -10.21 10.62
CA THR A 294 16.77 -9.25 9.76
C THR A 294 17.30 -9.87 8.48
N ASN A 295 17.59 -9.04 7.48
CA ASN A 295 18.10 -9.44 6.17
C ASN A 295 17.12 -10.38 5.45
N ILE A 296 15.96 -9.84 5.03
CA ILE A 296 14.90 -10.62 4.39
C ILE A 296 14.49 -9.99 3.05
N ILE A 297 14.33 -10.82 2.03
CA ILE A 297 13.82 -10.45 0.71
C ILE A 297 12.58 -11.31 0.44
N VAL A 298 11.47 -10.69 0.02
CA VAL A 298 10.23 -11.39 -0.39
C VAL A 298 9.83 -10.88 -1.77
N ARG A 299 9.87 -11.75 -2.78
CA ARG A 299 9.57 -11.39 -4.18
C ARG A 299 8.61 -12.33 -4.88
N ASN A 300 7.84 -11.77 -5.82
CA ASN A 300 7.07 -12.53 -6.82
C ASN A 300 5.97 -13.44 -6.25
N PHE A 301 5.31 -13.04 -5.16
CA PHE A 301 4.13 -13.74 -4.61
C PHE A 301 2.83 -13.00 -4.90
N HIS A 302 1.76 -13.74 -5.16
CA HIS A 302 0.39 -13.27 -4.92
C HIS A 302 0.03 -13.58 -3.47
N LEU A 303 -0.38 -12.59 -2.67
CA LEU A 303 -0.91 -12.77 -1.32
C LEU A 303 -2.38 -12.34 -1.33
N THR A 304 -3.29 -13.31 -1.30
CA THR A 304 -4.69 -13.09 -1.68
C THR A 304 -5.67 -13.53 -0.60
N ALA A 305 -6.61 -12.65 -0.27
CA ALA A 305 -7.69 -12.88 0.70
C ALA A 305 -7.19 -13.44 2.05
N ILE A 306 -6.11 -12.86 2.57
CA ILE A 306 -5.61 -13.17 3.91
C ILE A 306 -6.53 -12.47 4.92
N PRO A 307 -7.22 -13.19 5.85
CA PRO A 307 -8.16 -12.61 6.84
C PRO A 307 -7.57 -11.58 7.82
N ASP A 308 -6.27 -11.35 7.73
CA ASP A 308 -5.35 -10.81 8.71
C ASP A 308 -4.16 -10.22 7.92
N ASP A 309 -3.15 -9.63 8.58
CA ASP A 309 -1.97 -9.07 7.90
C ASP A 309 -1.39 -10.02 6.83
N ALA A 310 -1.33 -9.61 5.56
CA ALA A 310 -0.70 -10.44 4.53
C ALA A 310 0.83 -10.53 4.71
N ILE A 311 1.48 -9.43 5.10
CA ILE A 311 2.84 -9.42 5.67
C ILE A 311 2.88 -8.50 6.89
N THR A 312 3.33 -9.01 8.03
CA THR A 312 3.69 -8.20 9.21
C THR A 312 5.20 -8.14 9.35
N ILE A 313 5.74 -6.94 9.51
CA ILE A 313 7.14 -6.69 9.86
C ILE A 313 7.15 -6.08 11.27
N ARG A 314 7.77 -6.77 12.23
CA ARG A 314 7.72 -6.37 13.65
C ARG A 314 9.07 -6.53 14.35
N ASN A 315 9.61 -5.46 14.92
CA ASN A 315 10.95 -5.41 15.52
C ASN A 315 12.02 -6.05 14.61
N SER A 316 11.98 -5.69 13.32
CA SER A 316 12.79 -6.35 12.28
C SER A 316 13.39 -5.33 11.30
N THR A 317 14.58 -5.63 10.76
CA THR A 317 15.35 -4.64 9.96
C THR A 317 15.97 -5.20 8.69
N ARG A 318 16.30 -4.32 7.72
CA ARG A 318 16.92 -4.70 6.44
C ARG A 318 16.04 -5.65 5.63
N ILE A 319 14.90 -5.13 5.16
CA ILE A 319 13.86 -5.92 4.49
C ILE A 319 13.46 -5.30 3.15
N TRP A 320 13.37 -6.15 2.12
CA TRP A 320 12.93 -5.77 0.79
C TRP A 320 11.69 -6.59 0.38
N ILE A 321 10.57 -5.90 0.15
CA ILE A 321 9.32 -6.48 -0.35
C ILE A 321 9.14 -5.98 -1.78
N ASP A 322 9.25 -6.85 -2.78
CA ASP A 322 9.36 -6.41 -4.18
C ASP A 322 8.63 -7.28 -5.22
N HIS A 323 7.92 -6.66 -6.16
CA HIS A 323 7.14 -7.36 -7.20
C HIS A 323 6.15 -8.41 -6.68
N ASN A 324 5.58 -8.19 -5.50
CA ASN A 324 4.46 -8.99 -4.99
C ASN A 324 3.12 -8.35 -5.41
N GLU A 325 2.05 -9.13 -5.37
CA GLU A 325 0.68 -8.69 -5.66
C GLU A 325 -0.20 -8.99 -4.44
N PHE A 326 -0.93 -7.98 -3.95
CA PHE A 326 -1.73 -8.04 -2.73
C PHE A 326 -3.17 -7.67 -3.04
N SER A 327 -4.13 -8.53 -2.67
CA SER A 327 -5.56 -8.23 -2.92
C SER A 327 -6.54 -9.09 -2.12
N THR A 328 -7.79 -8.62 -2.02
CA THR A 328 -8.91 -9.45 -1.49
C THR A 328 -9.95 -9.77 -2.57
N GLY A 329 -9.91 -9.09 -3.71
CA GLY A 329 -10.83 -9.27 -4.84
C GLY A 329 -12.29 -8.92 -4.54
N SER A 330 -12.59 -8.41 -3.34
CA SER A 330 -13.95 -8.22 -2.81
C SER A 330 -14.23 -6.77 -2.42
N PHE A 331 -13.34 -5.84 -2.77
CA PHE A 331 -13.49 -4.41 -2.51
C PHE A 331 -14.53 -3.76 -3.44
N PRO A 332 -15.34 -2.79 -2.96
CA PRO A 332 -15.47 -2.36 -1.58
C PRO A 332 -16.50 -3.18 -0.77
N ALA A 333 -17.10 -4.21 -1.37
CA ALA A 333 -18.37 -4.81 -0.96
C ALA A 333 -18.41 -5.38 0.47
N LEU A 334 -17.29 -5.91 0.98
CA LEU A 334 -17.24 -6.51 2.32
C LEU A 334 -16.92 -5.52 3.46
N GLY A 335 -16.66 -4.24 3.15
CA GLY A 335 -16.30 -3.23 4.16
C GLY A 335 -14.89 -3.38 4.75
N PRO A 336 -14.46 -2.41 5.59
CA PRO A 336 -13.06 -2.29 6.04
C PRO A 336 -12.58 -3.34 7.05
N ASP A 337 -13.48 -4.14 7.65
CA ASP A 337 -13.12 -5.13 8.70
C ASP A 337 -13.24 -6.60 8.26
N ALA A 338 -13.53 -6.87 6.99
CA ALA A 338 -13.50 -8.23 6.47
C ALA A 338 -12.08 -8.82 6.35
N PHE A 339 -11.07 -7.93 6.30
CA PHE A 339 -9.64 -8.20 6.18
C PHE A 339 -8.88 -7.03 6.82
N ASP A 340 -7.67 -7.25 7.37
CA ASP A 340 -6.86 -6.18 7.98
C ASP A 340 -5.78 -5.63 7.03
N GLY A 341 -4.49 -5.59 7.41
CA GLY A 341 -3.42 -5.01 6.58
C GLY A 341 -2.99 -5.85 5.38
N GLN A 342 -2.52 -5.22 4.29
CA GLN A 342 -1.68 -5.90 3.30
C GLN A 342 -0.22 -5.98 3.80
N VAL A 343 0.39 -4.85 4.19
CA VAL A 343 1.77 -4.84 4.72
C VAL A 343 1.92 -3.87 5.90
N ASP A 344 1.96 -4.43 7.10
CA ASP A 344 2.05 -3.68 8.36
C ASP A 344 3.48 -3.68 8.91
N ILE A 345 4.03 -2.50 9.18
CA ILE A 345 5.44 -2.26 9.55
C ILE A 345 5.52 -1.55 10.90
N ILE A 346 5.82 -2.28 11.97
CA ILE A 346 5.43 -1.86 13.32
C ILE A 346 6.53 -2.15 14.36
N ARG A 347 6.52 -1.44 15.49
CA ARG A 347 7.34 -1.71 16.70
C ARG A 347 8.84 -1.79 16.42
N ALA A 348 9.49 -0.63 16.28
CA ALA A 348 10.93 -0.49 16.04
C ALA A 348 11.46 -1.26 14.80
N SER A 349 10.60 -1.50 13.81
CA SER A 349 11.02 -2.03 12.51
C SER A 349 11.69 -0.92 11.68
N ASP A 350 12.74 -1.25 10.92
CA ASP A 350 13.60 -0.19 10.35
C ASP A 350 14.43 -0.61 9.13
N TRP A 351 14.82 0.35 8.30
CA TRP A 351 15.65 0.12 7.09
C TRP A 351 14.97 -0.80 6.06
N ILE A 352 13.85 -0.35 5.51
CA ILE A 352 12.93 -1.17 4.70
C ILE A 352 12.64 -0.50 3.34
N THR A 353 12.57 -1.29 2.28
CA THR A 353 12.09 -0.87 0.96
C THR A 353 10.90 -1.74 0.52
N LEU A 354 9.85 -1.09 0.05
CA LEU A 354 8.76 -1.69 -0.71
C LEU A 354 8.81 -1.12 -2.14
N SER A 355 9.11 -1.96 -3.13
CA SER A 355 9.26 -1.53 -4.51
C SER A 355 8.47 -2.37 -5.49
N TRP A 356 7.95 -1.75 -6.55
CA TRP A 356 7.30 -2.46 -7.66
C TRP A 356 6.20 -3.46 -7.24
N ASN A 357 5.59 -3.34 -6.06
CA ASN A 357 4.47 -4.19 -5.67
C ASN A 357 3.18 -3.68 -6.30
N PHE A 358 2.21 -4.58 -6.48
CA PHE A 358 0.87 -4.23 -6.93
C PHE A 358 -0.15 -4.50 -5.81
N PHE A 359 -0.60 -3.44 -5.17
CA PHE A 359 -1.64 -3.45 -4.15
C PHE A 359 -2.97 -3.13 -4.83
N HIS A 360 -3.98 -3.99 -4.70
CA HIS A 360 -5.28 -3.68 -5.31
C HIS A 360 -6.49 -4.34 -4.65
N ASP A 361 -7.64 -3.71 -4.86
CA ASP A 361 -8.96 -4.25 -4.49
C ASP A 361 -9.00 -4.69 -3.01
N HIS A 362 -8.70 -3.74 -2.12
CA HIS A 362 -8.56 -3.91 -0.67
C HIS A 362 -8.92 -2.62 0.10
N TRP A 363 -9.08 -2.71 1.42
CA TRP A 363 -9.44 -1.56 2.27
C TRP A 363 -8.25 -0.90 2.99
N LYS A 364 -7.48 -1.63 3.81
CA LYS A 364 -6.40 -1.09 4.65
C LYS A 364 -5.04 -1.54 4.11
N SER A 365 -4.37 -0.74 3.28
CA SER A 365 -3.18 -1.23 2.55
C SER A 365 -1.91 -1.41 3.44
N SER A 366 -1.19 -0.35 3.81
CA SER A 366 0.08 -0.46 4.55
C SER A 366 0.18 0.54 5.71
N LEU A 367 0.16 0.03 6.95
CA LEU A 367 0.36 0.83 8.16
C LEU A 367 1.85 0.84 8.57
N VAL A 368 2.32 1.99 9.05
CA VAL A 368 3.68 2.18 9.59
C VAL A 368 3.58 2.75 11.01
N GLY A 369 3.99 1.97 12.02
CA GLY A 369 3.81 2.27 13.45
C GLY A 369 2.37 2.04 13.93
N ASN A 370 2.14 1.02 14.78
CA ASN A 370 0.79 0.50 15.03
C ASN A 370 -0.08 1.30 16.01
N SER A 371 0.49 2.27 16.75
CA SER A 371 -0.24 3.11 17.72
C SER A 371 0.60 4.31 18.12
N ASP A 372 -0.06 5.45 18.26
CA ASP A 372 0.41 6.69 18.88
C ASP A 372 1.10 6.47 20.26
N ALA A 373 0.52 5.61 21.11
CA ALA A 373 1.04 5.30 22.44
C ALA A 373 2.42 4.59 22.41
N LEU A 374 2.84 4.06 21.25
CA LEU A 374 4.14 3.41 21.06
C LEU A 374 5.27 4.35 20.64
N ARG A 375 5.09 5.69 20.74
CA ARG A 375 6.14 6.70 20.48
C ARG A 375 7.52 6.33 21.05
N ALA A 376 7.58 5.84 22.29
CA ALA A 376 8.83 5.49 22.96
C ALA A 376 9.54 4.23 22.39
N THR A 377 8.88 3.49 21.50
CA THR A 377 9.44 2.36 20.75
C THR A 377 9.71 2.73 19.29
N ASP A 378 8.83 3.50 18.67
CA ASP A 378 8.84 3.74 17.22
C ASP A 378 9.60 5.02 16.80
N LEU A 379 9.72 6.03 17.68
CA LEU A 379 10.39 7.31 17.36
C LEU A 379 11.89 7.13 17.13
N GLY A 380 12.36 7.57 15.96
CA GLY A 380 13.75 7.39 15.51
C GLY A 380 14.01 6.06 14.80
N THR A 381 12.97 5.29 14.49
CA THR A 381 13.01 4.10 13.63
C THR A 381 12.08 4.28 12.43
N LEU A 382 11.54 3.20 11.83
CA LEU A 382 10.55 3.25 10.75
C LEU A 382 11.02 4.09 9.53
N HIS A 383 12.29 3.94 9.14
CA HIS A 383 12.85 4.47 7.89
C HIS A 383 12.42 3.58 6.71
N ILE A 384 11.31 3.93 6.06
CA ILE A 384 10.69 3.13 4.99
C ILE A 384 10.78 3.84 3.64
N THR A 385 11.09 3.10 2.57
CA THR A 385 11.01 3.61 1.19
C THR A 385 9.89 2.91 0.44
N TYR A 386 9.01 3.68 -0.19
CA TYR A 386 7.99 3.16 -1.10
C TYR A 386 8.26 3.72 -2.50
N HIS A 387 8.66 2.89 -3.46
CA HIS A 387 8.87 3.37 -4.83
C HIS A 387 8.35 2.48 -5.95
N HIS A 388 7.83 3.12 -7.00
CA HIS A 388 7.35 2.44 -8.21
C HIS A 388 6.27 1.36 -7.96
N ASN A 389 5.62 1.36 -6.79
CA ASN A 389 4.49 0.51 -6.48
C ASN A 389 3.23 1.04 -7.19
N TYR A 390 2.28 0.14 -7.41
CA TYR A 390 0.98 0.43 -8.00
C TYR A 390 -0.10 0.14 -6.95
N TRP A 391 -0.89 1.15 -6.58
CA TRP A 391 -2.10 1.00 -5.79
C TRP A 391 -3.33 1.21 -6.69
N ARG A 392 -4.30 0.28 -6.69
CA ARG A 392 -5.52 0.38 -7.51
C ARG A 392 -6.77 -0.09 -6.78
N ASN A 393 -7.83 0.73 -6.74
CA ASN A 393 -9.09 0.42 -6.05
C ASN A 393 -8.84 0.11 -4.57
N GLU A 394 -8.35 1.09 -3.83
CA GLU A 394 -7.89 0.95 -2.44
C GLU A 394 -8.68 1.89 -1.51
N GLY A 395 -8.79 1.52 -0.23
CA GLY A 395 -9.52 2.30 0.78
C GLY A 395 -8.67 3.41 1.41
N THR A 396 -7.76 3.00 2.30
CA THR A 396 -6.87 3.82 3.15
C THR A 396 -5.44 3.24 3.15
N ARG A 397 -4.50 3.97 3.78
CA ARG A 397 -3.12 3.52 4.08
C ARG A 397 -2.23 3.26 2.87
N GLY A 398 -1.98 4.27 2.04
CA GLY A 398 -1.11 4.19 0.85
C GLY A 398 0.30 4.82 0.93
N PRO A 399 1.07 4.82 2.04
CA PRO A 399 0.87 4.23 3.36
C PRO A 399 0.17 5.20 4.35
N ALA A 400 -0.21 4.69 5.53
CA ALA A 400 -0.52 5.54 6.70
C ALA A 400 0.55 5.33 7.78
N ALA A 401 1.15 6.41 8.30
CA ALA A 401 2.41 6.33 9.03
C ALA A 401 2.49 7.21 10.29
N ARG A 402 3.22 6.71 11.30
CA ARG A 402 3.51 7.34 12.60
C ARG A 402 5.02 7.34 12.88
N PHE A 403 5.53 8.39 13.53
CA PHE A 403 6.88 8.54 14.12
C PHE A 403 8.13 8.39 13.25
N GLY A 404 8.05 7.79 12.07
CA GLY A 404 9.20 7.45 11.24
C GLY A 404 9.57 8.50 10.20
N HIS A 405 10.45 8.11 9.28
CA HIS A 405 10.75 8.84 8.06
C HIS A 405 10.39 7.97 6.85
N GLN A 406 9.46 8.41 5.99
CA GLN A 406 9.19 7.68 4.75
C GLN A 406 9.39 8.52 3.50
N HIS A 407 10.16 7.96 2.58
CA HIS A 407 10.36 8.50 1.25
C HIS A 407 9.46 7.74 0.27
N ILE A 408 8.53 8.46 -0.34
CA ILE A 408 7.48 7.91 -1.18
C ILE A 408 7.64 8.52 -2.58
N PHE A 409 8.16 7.76 -3.55
CA PHE A 409 8.49 8.31 -4.86
C PHE A 409 8.11 7.46 -6.08
N ASN A 410 7.70 8.14 -7.15
CA ASN A 410 7.29 7.55 -8.42
C ASN A 410 6.28 6.37 -8.32
N ASN A 411 5.43 6.34 -7.29
CA ASN A 411 4.34 5.37 -7.21
C ASN A 411 3.14 5.82 -8.05
N LEU A 412 2.29 4.88 -8.44
CA LEU A 412 1.04 5.13 -9.14
C LEU A 412 -0.15 4.76 -8.25
N TYR A 413 -1.09 5.69 -8.08
CA TYR A 413 -2.31 5.52 -7.29
C TYR A 413 -3.53 5.74 -8.18
N GLU A 414 -4.40 4.73 -8.34
CA GLU A 414 -5.59 4.85 -9.18
C GLU A 414 -6.85 4.42 -8.39
N HIS A 415 -7.84 5.31 -8.29
CA HIS A 415 -9.10 5.07 -7.56
C HIS A 415 -8.93 4.81 -6.05
N PHE A 416 -8.29 5.75 -5.35
CA PHE A 416 -8.06 5.67 -3.90
C PHE A 416 -9.19 6.35 -3.09
N ARG A 417 -10.01 5.57 -2.40
CA ARG A 417 -11.34 6.02 -1.94
C ARG A 417 -11.31 7.09 -0.84
N TYR A 418 -10.30 7.07 0.03
CA TYR A 418 -10.12 8.05 1.11
C TYR A 418 -8.70 8.65 1.10
N GLN A 419 -8.03 8.68 2.25
CA GLN A 419 -6.65 9.13 2.42
C GLN A 419 -5.69 8.06 1.89
N ALA A 420 -4.94 8.41 0.84
CA ALA A 420 -3.86 7.58 0.32
C ALA A 420 -2.62 7.72 1.21
N ILE A 421 -1.75 8.69 0.94
CA ILE A 421 -0.57 8.93 1.79
C ILE A 421 -1.03 9.70 3.03
N HIS A 422 -0.80 9.15 4.24
CA HIS A 422 -1.25 9.76 5.49
C HIS A 422 -0.12 9.83 6.51
N SER A 423 0.31 11.06 6.85
CA SER A 423 1.26 11.33 7.93
C SER A 423 0.49 11.67 9.22
N ARG A 424 0.74 10.95 10.31
CA ARG A 424 0.15 11.17 11.64
C ARG A 424 1.26 11.12 12.71
N SER A 425 0.98 11.53 13.94
CA SER A 425 1.86 11.29 15.10
C SER A 425 3.34 11.66 14.85
N ASP A 426 3.60 12.92 14.53
CA ASP A 426 4.94 13.51 14.25
C ASP A 426 5.75 12.86 13.10
N ASN A 427 5.15 11.96 12.32
CA ASN A 427 5.80 11.27 11.22
C ASN A 427 6.33 12.24 10.14
N GLN A 428 7.47 11.91 9.52
CA GLN A 428 8.12 12.75 8.52
C GLN A 428 8.04 12.12 7.11
N LEU A 429 7.39 12.80 6.17
CA LEU A 429 7.35 12.37 4.77
C LEU A 429 8.20 13.22 3.84
N LEU A 430 8.85 12.58 2.87
CA LEU A 430 9.34 13.18 1.63
C LEU A 430 8.59 12.54 0.47
N VAL A 431 7.84 13.34 -0.30
CA VAL A 431 6.91 12.83 -1.33
C VAL A 431 7.28 13.42 -2.69
N GLU A 432 7.68 12.56 -3.65
CA GLU A 432 8.29 13.00 -4.91
C GLU A 432 7.79 12.25 -6.16
N GLY A 433 7.39 12.99 -7.21
CA GLY A 433 7.18 12.38 -8.53
C GLY A 433 6.09 11.30 -8.62
N ASN A 434 5.20 11.17 -7.64
CA ASN A 434 4.09 10.22 -7.63
C ASN A 434 2.94 10.68 -8.54
N VAL A 435 2.12 9.74 -9.02
CA VAL A 435 1.01 10.01 -9.95
C VAL A 435 -0.31 9.46 -9.41
N PHE A 436 -1.35 10.29 -9.37
CA PHE A 436 -2.71 9.95 -8.92
C PHE A 436 -3.71 10.07 -10.06
N ARG A 437 -4.58 9.07 -10.25
CA ARG A 437 -5.60 9.01 -11.32
C ARG A 437 -6.93 8.41 -10.86
N GLY A 438 -7.95 8.57 -11.69
CA GLY A 438 -9.29 8.05 -11.40
C GLY A 438 -9.99 8.81 -10.27
N LYS A 439 -10.87 8.11 -9.55
CA LYS A 439 -11.60 8.68 -8.40
C LYS A 439 -10.78 8.52 -7.12
N SER A 440 -9.78 9.37 -6.95
CA SER A 440 -8.97 9.44 -5.73
C SER A 440 -9.39 10.65 -4.88
N ARG A 441 -9.75 10.45 -3.60
CA ARG A 441 -10.29 11.51 -2.74
C ARG A 441 -9.20 12.44 -2.20
N GLU A 442 -8.23 11.88 -1.47
CA GLU A 442 -7.17 12.65 -0.81
C GLU A 442 -5.83 11.94 -1.03
N ALA A 443 -4.96 12.52 -1.84
CA ALA A 443 -3.69 11.93 -2.24
C ALA A 443 -2.64 11.96 -1.13
N LEU A 444 -2.64 13.04 -0.34
CA LEU A 444 -1.72 13.27 0.76
C LEU A 444 -2.44 14.06 1.86
N SER A 445 -2.41 13.54 3.09
CA SER A 445 -2.88 14.22 4.30
C SER A 445 -1.80 14.20 5.37
N THR A 446 -1.63 15.28 6.13
CA THR A 446 -0.86 15.29 7.38
C THR A 446 -1.73 15.52 8.62
N TYR A 447 -3.04 15.65 8.43
CA TYR A 447 -3.99 15.91 9.51
C TYR A 447 -4.18 14.67 10.38
N GLY A 448 -4.10 14.82 11.71
CA GLY A 448 -4.10 13.71 12.68
C GLY A 448 -5.40 12.90 12.80
N LEU A 449 -6.46 13.25 12.06
CA LEU A 449 -7.73 12.49 12.06
C LEU A 449 -7.58 11.14 11.34
N VAL A 450 -7.63 10.07 12.12
CA VAL A 450 -7.86 8.69 11.68
C VAL A 450 -9.36 8.54 11.40
N ILE A 451 -9.74 8.37 10.14
CA ILE A 451 -11.16 8.25 9.77
C ILE A 451 -11.76 6.90 10.20
N PRO A 452 -13.09 6.80 10.41
CA PRO A 452 -13.76 5.54 10.74
C PRO A 452 -13.49 4.41 9.73
N GLU A 453 -13.28 4.70 8.45
CA GLU A 453 -12.92 3.64 7.49
C GLU A 453 -11.47 3.13 7.61
N ASP A 454 -10.59 3.83 8.32
CA ASP A 454 -9.22 3.38 8.66
C ASP A 454 -9.16 2.64 9.99
N SER A 455 -9.96 3.08 10.97
CA SER A 455 -10.11 2.48 12.31
C SER A 455 -11.59 2.51 12.78
N PRO A 456 -12.44 1.58 12.32
CA PRO A 456 -13.88 1.60 12.63
C PRO A 456 -14.24 1.17 14.07
N ASN A 457 -13.28 0.67 14.83
CA ASN A 457 -13.46 0.15 16.18
C ASN A 457 -13.02 1.11 17.30
N THR A 458 -12.45 2.28 16.97
CA THR A 458 -12.00 3.31 17.92
C THR A 458 -13.07 4.37 18.19
N SER A 459 -13.73 4.89 17.14
CA SER A 459 -14.70 5.99 17.26
C SER A 459 -15.60 6.11 16.03
N PRO A 460 -16.93 6.36 16.19
CA PRO A 460 -17.83 6.67 15.06
C PRO A 460 -17.48 7.98 14.33
N GLU A 461 -16.75 8.89 14.96
CA GLU A 461 -16.30 10.16 14.39
C GLU A 461 -14.84 10.09 13.89
N GLY A 462 -14.17 8.96 14.08
CA GLY A 462 -12.72 8.81 13.94
C GLY A 462 -11.97 9.17 15.22
N ASP A 463 -10.70 8.78 15.29
CA ASP A 463 -9.79 9.12 16.39
C ASP A 463 -8.78 10.20 15.97
N TYR A 464 -8.40 11.06 16.93
CA TYR A 464 -7.53 12.20 16.71
C TYR A 464 -6.16 11.96 17.33
N GLU A 465 -5.16 11.86 16.48
CA GLU A 465 -3.75 11.89 16.86
C GLU A 465 -3.17 13.32 16.75
N LEU A 466 -1.89 13.46 17.08
CA LEU A 466 -1.12 14.58 16.56
C LEU A 466 -1.06 14.47 15.03
N ASP A 467 -0.98 15.62 14.35
CA ASP A 467 -0.61 15.67 12.94
C ASP A 467 0.74 14.98 12.68
N GLY A 468 0.95 14.55 11.44
CA GLY A 468 2.29 14.30 10.91
C GLY A 468 2.82 15.51 10.16
N PHE A 469 3.91 15.30 9.44
CA PHE A 469 4.57 16.29 8.59
C PHE A 469 4.77 15.73 7.18
N ALA A 470 4.80 16.63 6.19
CA ALA A 470 5.22 16.28 4.83
C ALA A 470 6.03 17.40 4.15
N ASN A 471 7.07 16.99 3.42
CA ASN A 471 7.78 17.79 2.45
C ASN A 471 7.51 17.27 1.03
N LEU A 472 7.38 18.20 0.10
CA LEU A 472 7.30 17.90 -1.34
C LEU A 472 8.66 18.24 -1.97
N GLY A 473 9.30 17.23 -2.57
CA GLY A 473 10.49 17.43 -3.39
C GLY A 473 10.09 17.68 -4.85
N ALA A 474 10.54 16.82 -5.75
CA ALA A 474 10.16 16.83 -7.15
C ALA A 474 8.63 16.73 -7.34
N ARG A 475 8.13 17.51 -8.31
CA ARG A 475 6.70 17.66 -8.61
C ARG A 475 5.97 16.31 -8.67
N ASN A 476 4.94 16.17 -7.83
CA ASN A 476 3.94 15.10 -7.93
C ASN A 476 2.82 15.52 -8.90
N ASP A 477 2.07 14.55 -9.41
CA ASP A 477 0.86 14.76 -10.20
C ASP A 477 -0.35 14.18 -9.46
N TRP A 478 -1.04 15.05 -8.70
CA TRP A 478 -2.20 14.69 -7.87
C TRP A 478 -3.48 14.40 -8.68
N GLY A 479 -3.47 14.60 -10.00
CA GLY A 479 -4.68 14.50 -10.82
C GLY A 479 -5.78 15.46 -10.34
N GLY A 480 -6.88 14.92 -9.85
CA GLY A 480 -7.99 15.67 -9.23
C GLY A 480 -8.18 15.39 -7.74
N ALA A 481 -7.23 14.74 -7.07
CA ALA A 481 -7.30 14.41 -5.65
C ALA A 481 -6.93 15.62 -4.76
N GLY A 482 -7.53 15.69 -3.58
CA GLY A 482 -7.17 16.69 -2.56
C GLY A 482 -5.78 16.44 -1.97
N VAL A 483 -5.16 17.51 -1.47
CA VAL A 483 -3.90 17.47 -0.69
C VAL A 483 -4.07 18.40 0.50
N ASN A 484 -3.81 17.87 1.71
CA ASN A 484 -4.02 18.57 2.98
C ASN A 484 -2.74 18.47 3.84
N ILE A 485 -1.79 19.38 3.61
CA ILE A 485 -0.57 19.49 4.42
C ILE A 485 -0.81 20.57 5.49
N THR A 486 -1.17 20.13 6.69
CA THR A 486 -1.32 20.98 7.87
C THR A 486 0.04 21.39 8.46
N GLN A 487 1.06 20.52 8.36
CA GLN A 487 2.42 20.79 8.88
C GLN A 487 3.53 20.35 7.91
N VAL A 488 4.57 21.18 7.81
CA VAL A 488 5.75 20.96 6.96
C VAL A 488 6.94 20.61 7.84
N GLY A 489 7.63 19.52 7.51
CA GLY A 489 8.69 18.93 8.35
C GLY A 489 10.09 19.42 7.99
N ASN A 490 11.11 18.85 8.64
CA ASN A 490 12.52 19.11 8.31
C ASN A 490 13.16 18.01 7.43
N PHE A 491 12.49 16.88 7.22
CA PHE A 491 12.94 15.80 6.36
C PHE A 491 12.80 16.16 4.87
N THR A 492 13.84 16.75 4.29
CA THR A 492 13.87 17.27 2.91
C THR A 492 14.81 16.51 1.97
N GLN A 493 15.56 15.52 2.49
CA GLN A 493 16.51 14.70 1.74
C GLN A 493 16.68 13.32 2.37
N VAL A 494 16.94 12.31 1.56
CA VAL A 494 17.29 10.94 1.99
C VAL A 494 18.81 10.71 1.99
N PRO A 495 19.33 9.79 2.83
CA PRO A 495 20.77 9.52 2.96
C PRO A 495 21.34 8.61 1.85
N TYR A 496 20.61 8.38 0.76
CA TYR A 496 20.93 7.39 -0.26
C TYR A 496 20.76 7.91 -1.69
N GLY A 497 21.44 7.28 -2.64
CA GLY A 497 21.33 7.60 -4.07
C GLY A 497 20.08 6.96 -4.70
N TYR A 498 19.32 7.75 -5.44
CA TYR A 498 18.15 7.33 -6.22
C TYR A 498 18.07 8.15 -7.52
N ARG A 499 17.29 7.67 -8.47
CA ARG A 499 16.93 8.39 -9.70
C ARG A 499 15.42 8.38 -9.86
N LEU A 500 14.84 9.55 -10.04
CA LEU A 500 13.42 9.66 -10.36
C LEU A 500 13.15 9.27 -11.82
N THR A 501 12.11 8.47 -12.03
CA THR A 501 11.46 8.30 -13.33
C THR A 501 10.76 9.62 -13.70
N PRO A 502 10.86 10.10 -14.96
CA PRO A 502 10.13 11.29 -15.43
C PRO A 502 8.62 11.15 -15.18
N LEU A 503 8.00 12.20 -14.63
CA LEU A 503 6.63 12.19 -14.11
C LEU A 503 5.59 11.71 -15.14
N GLU A 504 5.79 12.08 -16.39
CA GLU A 504 5.00 11.69 -17.56
C GLU A 504 5.08 10.19 -17.87
N ASP A 505 6.21 9.54 -17.59
CA ASP A 505 6.46 8.13 -17.82
C ASP A 505 6.08 7.25 -16.63
N VAL A 506 6.00 7.78 -15.40
CA VAL A 506 5.71 7.01 -14.15
C VAL A 506 4.52 6.06 -14.32
N LYS A 507 3.38 6.54 -14.82
CA LYS A 507 2.17 5.70 -15.02
C LYS A 507 2.42 4.50 -15.95
N LYS A 508 3.23 4.69 -16.99
CA LYS A 508 3.57 3.70 -18.02
C LYS A 508 4.66 2.74 -17.53
N VAL A 509 5.64 3.26 -16.81
CA VAL A 509 6.71 2.52 -16.13
C VAL A 509 6.13 1.61 -15.07
N VAL A 510 5.36 2.14 -14.12
CA VAL A 510 4.78 1.42 -12.98
C VAL A 510 3.78 0.35 -13.42
N ARG A 511 2.78 0.66 -14.27
CA ARG A 511 1.84 -0.38 -14.76
C ARG A 511 2.55 -1.53 -15.49
N ARG A 512 3.67 -1.24 -16.16
CA ARG A 512 4.47 -2.27 -16.85
C ARG A 512 5.31 -3.08 -15.87
N GLY A 513 6.00 -2.44 -14.93
CA GLY A 513 6.93 -3.08 -13.99
C GLY A 513 6.29 -3.71 -12.75
N ALA A 514 5.28 -3.09 -12.14
CA ALA A 514 4.81 -3.52 -10.83
C ALA A 514 3.98 -4.82 -10.82
N GLY A 515 4.08 -5.60 -9.75
CA GLY A 515 3.37 -6.86 -9.54
C GLY A 515 4.12 -8.10 -10.02
N VAL A 516 3.47 -9.26 -9.93
CA VAL A 516 4.08 -10.58 -10.17
C VAL A 516 4.47 -10.79 -11.64
N GLY A 517 5.53 -11.57 -11.84
CA GLY A 517 5.99 -12.12 -13.12
C GLY A 517 7.09 -11.33 -13.83
N LYS A 518 7.75 -10.40 -13.11
CA LYS A 518 8.54 -9.31 -13.71
C LYS A 518 9.93 -9.10 -13.05
N ILE A 519 10.35 -10.04 -12.21
CA ILE A 519 11.49 -9.97 -11.27
C ILE A 519 12.89 -10.26 -11.82
#